data_AF-A0A679JBK2-F1
#
_entry.id   AF-A0A679JBK2-F1
#
_cell.length_a   1.000
_cell.length_b   1.000
_cell.length_c   1.000
_cell.angle_alpha   90.00
_cell.angle_beta   90.00
_cell.angle_gamma   90.00
#
_symmetry.space_group_name_H-M   'P 1'
#
loop_
_entity.id
_entity.type
_entity.pdbx_description
1 polymer ?
#
loop_
_entity_poly.entity_id
_entity_poly.type
_entity_poly.pdbx_seq_one_letter_code
_entity_poly.pdbx_strand_id
1 'polypeptide(L)'
;MDRSLHPTEWKPQETTGKRWQASLPLIGEVPRPSPMERAVVHRLTFSQALLDAAKHSGMEDWDIADKIHISHGYMSKFMRSVGQQWAKRLVAFMQVTGSLSPLQWIADQMGCDITVRHALSAELAAARALIAEHERRGGRLA
;
A
#
# COMPACT_ATOMS: atom_id res chain seq x y z
N MET A 1 -43.20 -18.28 42.10
CA MET A 1 -41.98 -17.47 41.91
C MET A 1 -41.54 -17.67 40.48
N ASP A 2 -42.04 -16.83 39.58
CA ASP A 2 -41.69 -16.88 38.16
C ASP A 2 -40.49 -15.97 37.89
N ARG A 3 -39.41 -16.57 37.42
CA ARG A 3 -38.29 -15.87 36.75
C ARG A 3 -37.95 -16.64 35.49
N SER A 4 -38.81 -16.48 34.51
CA SER A 4 -38.50 -16.70 33.11
C SER A 4 -37.41 -15.73 32.67
N LEU A 5 -36.31 -16.26 32.15
CA LEU A 5 -35.35 -15.54 31.32
C LEU A 5 -35.00 -16.45 30.14
N HIS A 6 -35.75 -16.31 29.05
CA HIS A 6 -35.29 -16.72 27.73
C HIS A 6 -34.43 -15.59 27.16
N PRO A 7 -33.16 -15.84 26.76
CA PRO A 7 -32.40 -14.90 25.98
C PRO A 7 -32.89 -14.93 24.52
N THR A 8 -33.88 -14.10 24.23
CA THR A 8 -34.27 -13.76 22.86
C THR A 8 -33.12 -13.00 22.18
N GLU A 9 -32.62 -13.58 21.10
CA GLU A 9 -32.48 -12.91 19.80
C GLU A 9 -32.03 -11.45 19.82
N TRP A 10 -30.74 -11.22 20.04
CA TRP A 10 -30.04 -10.04 19.55
C TRP A 10 -28.85 -10.47 18.70
N LYS A 11 -29.13 -11.10 17.56
CA LYS A 11 -28.16 -11.17 16.45
C LYS A 11 -28.71 -10.29 15.33
N PRO A 12 -28.03 -9.18 14.97
CA PRO A 12 -28.33 -8.48 13.74
C PRO A 12 -28.19 -9.47 12.58
N GLN A 13 -29.27 -9.63 11.83
CA GLN A 13 -29.39 -10.50 10.69
C GLN A 13 -28.29 -10.16 9.67
N GLU A 14 -27.41 -11.12 9.38
CA GLU A 14 -26.37 -10.99 8.34
C GLU A 14 -27.06 -10.81 6.99
N THR A 15 -27.11 -9.57 6.51
CA THR A 15 -27.42 -9.26 5.12
C THR A 15 -26.18 -9.51 4.29
N THR A 16 -25.95 -10.78 3.98
CA THR A 16 -24.98 -11.22 2.97
C THR A 16 -25.49 -10.81 1.58
N GLY A 17 -25.39 -9.52 1.29
CA GLY A 17 -25.46 -8.99 -0.07
C GLY A 17 -24.06 -8.50 -0.43
N LYS A 18 -23.43 -9.14 -1.42
CA LYS A 18 -22.18 -8.68 -2.06
C LYS A 18 -22.42 -7.33 -2.75
N ARG A 19 -22.56 -6.27 -1.96
CA ARG A 19 -22.59 -4.91 -2.44
C ARG A 19 -21.14 -4.45 -2.44
N TRP A 20 -20.57 -4.41 -3.64
CA TRP A 20 -19.36 -3.65 -3.90
C TRP A 20 -19.56 -2.29 -3.25
N GLN A 21 -18.86 -2.03 -2.15
CA GLN A 21 -18.73 -0.67 -1.63
C GLN A 21 -17.99 0.10 -2.72
N ALA A 22 -18.77 0.73 -3.60
CA ALA A 22 -18.29 1.84 -4.39
C ALA A 22 -17.66 2.82 -3.41
N SER A 23 -16.37 3.06 -3.56
CA SER A 23 -15.62 4.02 -2.77
C SER A 23 -16.37 5.35 -2.76
N LEU A 24 -16.81 5.78 -1.58
CA LEU A 24 -17.25 7.16 -1.38
C LEU A 24 -16.05 8.07 -1.70
N PRO A 25 -16.16 9.03 -2.63
CA PRO A 25 -15.02 9.84 -3.09
C PRO A 25 -14.53 10.87 -2.06
N LEU A 26 -14.98 10.78 -0.79
CA LEU A 26 -14.71 11.77 0.25
C LEU A 26 -14.09 11.18 1.54
N ILE A 27 -13.89 9.86 1.63
CA ILE A 27 -13.24 9.25 2.79
C ILE A 27 -11.76 9.03 2.46
N GLY A 28 -10.94 10.00 2.86
CA GLY A 28 -9.51 9.90 3.10
C GLY A 28 -8.68 9.35 1.94
N GLU A 29 -8.01 10.23 1.20
CA GLU A 29 -6.81 9.82 0.48
C GLU A 29 -5.85 9.19 1.48
N VAL A 30 -5.75 7.85 1.47
CA VAL A 30 -4.74 7.14 2.23
C VAL A 30 -3.39 7.65 1.71
N PRO A 31 -2.54 8.25 2.56
CA PRO A 31 -1.24 8.74 2.15
C PRO A 31 -0.50 7.63 1.40
N ARG A 32 -0.23 7.87 0.12
CA ARG A 32 0.41 6.85 -0.71
C ARG A 32 1.88 6.79 -0.33
N PRO A 33 2.44 5.60 -0.13
CA PRO A 33 3.86 5.48 0.12
C PRO A 33 4.67 6.12 -1.02
N SER A 34 5.70 6.87 -0.66
CA SER A 34 6.53 7.62 -1.59
C SER A 34 7.67 6.77 -2.15
N PRO A 35 8.04 6.93 -3.43
CA PRO A 35 9.17 6.24 -4.01
C PRO A 35 10.51 6.89 -3.60
N MET A 36 11.52 6.07 -3.39
CA MET A 36 12.93 6.43 -3.27
C MET A 36 13.59 6.63 -4.65
N GLU A 37 14.64 7.44 -4.69
CA GLU A 37 15.52 7.58 -5.86
C GLU A 37 16.16 6.24 -6.28
N ARG A 38 16.07 5.91 -7.57
CA ARG A 38 16.56 4.63 -8.12
C ARG A 38 18.04 4.36 -7.85
N ALA A 39 18.89 5.38 -7.94
CA ALA A 39 20.33 5.25 -7.72
C ALA A 39 20.66 4.78 -6.29
N VAL A 40 19.82 5.15 -5.32
CA VAL A 40 19.93 4.70 -3.93
C VAL A 40 19.50 3.25 -3.84
N VAL A 41 18.32 2.89 -4.37
CA VAL A 41 17.76 1.52 -4.33
C VAL A 41 18.77 0.46 -4.82
N HIS A 42 19.45 0.73 -5.93
CA HIS A 42 20.43 -0.20 -6.53
C HIS A 42 21.63 -0.51 -5.60
N ARG A 43 21.93 0.36 -4.63
CA ARG A 43 23.08 0.21 -3.72
C ARG A 43 22.70 -0.39 -2.38
N LEU A 44 21.41 -0.62 -2.13
CA LEU A 44 20.92 -1.11 -0.84
C LEU A 44 20.76 -2.63 -0.85
N THR A 45 20.85 -3.21 0.33
CA THR A 45 20.28 -4.52 0.65
C THR A 45 18.81 -4.38 1.05
N PHE A 46 18.05 -5.47 1.06
CA PHE A 46 16.65 -5.42 1.49
C PHE A 46 16.48 -4.90 2.93
N SER A 47 17.36 -5.30 3.86
CA SER A 47 17.33 -4.79 5.24
C SER A 47 17.58 -3.29 5.30
N GLN A 48 18.47 -2.76 4.47
CA GLN A 48 18.73 -1.32 4.39
C GLN A 48 17.55 -0.57 3.77
N ALA A 49 16.82 -1.16 2.82
CA ALA A 49 15.59 -0.58 2.29
C ALA A 49 14.49 -0.48 3.37
N LEU A 50 14.39 -1.47 4.27
CA LEU A 50 13.49 -1.42 5.43
C LEU A 50 13.92 -0.35 6.44
N LEU A 51 15.21 -0.30 6.80
CA LEU A 51 15.75 0.68 7.76
C LEU A 51 15.59 2.11 7.25
N ASP A 52 15.83 2.33 5.97
CA ASP A 52 15.63 3.63 5.35
C ASP A 52 14.16 4.06 5.40
N ALA A 53 13.23 3.16 5.06
CA ALA A 53 11.79 3.40 5.17
C ALA A 53 11.38 3.78 6.61
N ALA A 54 11.88 3.05 7.61
CA ALA A 54 11.63 3.38 9.01
C ALA A 54 12.19 4.77 9.38
N LYS A 55 13.44 5.06 9.00
CA LYS A 55 14.10 6.34 9.27
C LYS A 55 13.36 7.52 8.67
N HIS A 56 12.90 7.42 7.42
CA HIS A 56 12.14 8.48 6.77
C HIS A 56 10.74 8.67 7.34
N SER A 57 10.17 7.63 7.96
CA SER A 57 8.88 7.73 8.64
C SER A 57 8.94 8.51 9.97
N GLY A 58 10.14 8.66 10.55
CA GLY A 58 10.34 9.23 11.88
C GLY A 58 9.80 8.35 13.02
N MET A 59 9.45 7.10 12.73
CA MET A 59 8.98 6.12 13.71
C MET A 59 10.12 5.19 14.11
N GLU A 60 10.10 4.79 15.38
CA GLU A 60 10.98 3.75 15.88
C GLU A 60 10.39 2.36 15.56
N ASP A 61 11.23 1.33 15.53
CA ASP A 61 10.83 -0.03 15.11
C ASP A 61 9.64 -0.59 15.90
N TRP A 62 9.61 -0.37 17.22
CA TRP A 62 8.51 -0.76 18.10
C TRP A 62 7.18 -0.07 17.80
N ASP A 63 7.18 1.22 17.44
CA ASP A 63 5.98 1.96 17.05
C ASP A 63 5.39 1.39 15.76
N ILE A 64 6.27 1.06 14.80
CA ILE A 64 5.87 0.41 13.56
C ILE A 64 5.30 -0.99 13.86
N ALA A 65 5.92 -1.73 14.78
CA ALA A 65 5.48 -3.07 15.17
C ALA A 65 4.07 -3.07 15.77
N ASP A 66 3.80 -2.11 16.65
CA ASP A 66 2.48 -1.94 17.27
C ASP A 66 1.42 -1.59 16.22
N LYS A 67 1.76 -0.70 15.27
CA LYS A 67 0.87 -0.31 14.16
C LYS A 67 0.56 -1.42 13.17
N ILE A 68 1.49 -2.34 12.93
CA ILE A 68 1.27 -3.49 12.03
C ILE A 68 0.90 -4.78 12.80
N HIS A 69 0.63 -4.67 14.10
CA HIS A 69 0.19 -5.74 15.00
C HIS A 69 1.12 -6.96 14.99
N ILE A 70 2.42 -6.75 15.17
CA ILE A 70 3.42 -7.81 15.35
C ILE A 70 4.21 -7.61 16.63
N SER A 71 4.77 -8.70 17.19
CA SER A 71 5.61 -8.58 18.38
C SER A 71 6.93 -7.86 18.07
N HIS A 72 7.47 -7.12 19.05
CA HIS A 72 8.73 -6.40 18.90
C HIS A 72 9.91 -7.33 18.56
N GLY A 73 9.94 -8.52 19.17
CA GLY A 73 10.93 -9.54 18.82
C GLY A 73 10.81 -10.04 17.38
N TYR A 74 9.59 -10.10 16.83
CA TYR A 74 9.39 -10.38 15.41
C TYR A 74 9.84 -9.20 14.54
N MET A 75 9.54 -7.96 14.94
CA MET A 75 9.99 -6.77 14.22
C MET A 75 11.52 -6.73 14.09
N SER A 76 12.25 -7.03 15.16
CA SER A 76 13.72 -7.12 15.11
C SER A 76 14.21 -8.13 14.05
N LYS A 77 13.57 -9.29 13.95
CA LYS A 77 13.88 -10.30 12.92
C LYS A 77 13.45 -9.86 11.52
N PHE A 78 12.33 -9.12 11.42
CA PHE A 78 11.80 -8.57 10.18
C PHE A 78 12.77 -7.55 9.58
N MET A 79 13.25 -6.59 10.38
CA MET A 79 14.22 -5.56 9.97
C MET A 79 15.56 -6.16 9.54
N ARG A 80 16.02 -7.21 10.24
CA ARG A 80 17.26 -7.94 9.91
C ARG A 80 17.12 -8.88 8.70
N SER A 81 15.93 -9.00 8.13
CA SER A 81 15.65 -9.94 7.03
C SER A 81 15.92 -11.41 7.35
N VAL A 82 15.85 -11.77 8.64
CA VAL A 82 16.02 -13.15 9.14
C VAL A 82 14.65 -13.83 9.34
N GLY A 83 13.59 -13.05 9.54
CA GLY A 83 12.22 -13.55 9.59
C GLY A 83 11.58 -13.68 8.22
N GLN A 84 10.65 -14.62 8.04
CA GLN A 84 9.83 -14.67 6.83
C GLN A 84 9.03 -13.37 6.67
N GLN A 85 9.19 -12.67 5.55
CA GLN A 85 8.46 -11.45 5.26
C GLN A 85 7.21 -11.80 4.46
N TRP A 86 6.08 -11.86 5.14
CA TRP A 86 4.80 -12.15 4.50
C TRP A 86 4.35 -10.91 3.73
N ALA A 87 3.94 -11.08 2.46
CA ALA A 87 3.55 -9.97 1.58
C ALA A 87 2.56 -8.99 2.24
N LYS A 88 1.57 -9.50 3.00
CA LYS A 88 0.61 -8.67 3.76
C LYS A 88 1.28 -7.75 4.78
N ARG A 89 2.29 -8.24 5.52
CA ARG A 89 3.02 -7.46 6.52
C ARG A 89 3.93 -6.43 5.86
N LEU A 90 4.55 -6.79 4.74
CA LEU A 90 5.35 -5.84 3.98
C LEU A 90 4.50 -4.68 3.44
N VAL A 91 3.28 -4.97 2.95
CA VAL A 91 2.32 -3.93 2.55
C VAL A 91 1.94 -3.03 3.73
N ALA A 92 1.59 -3.62 4.88
CA ALA A 92 1.26 -2.84 6.08
C ALA A 92 2.44 -1.97 6.55
N PHE A 93 3.66 -2.51 6.51
CA PHE A 93 4.88 -1.78 6.83
C PHE A 93 5.07 -0.57 5.90
N MET A 94 4.93 -0.75 4.59
CA MET A 94 5.05 0.36 3.62
C MET A 94 3.95 1.41 3.80
N GLN A 95 2.73 1.00 4.18
CA GLN A 95 1.63 1.92 4.48
C GLN A 95 1.91 2.74 5.75
N VAL A 96 2.44 2.11 6.80
CA VAL A 96 2.76 2.79 8.07
C VAL A 96 3.95 3.72 7.93
N THR A 97 5.00 3.28 7.22
CA THR A 97 6.22 4.07 7.02
C THR A 97 6.08 5.12 5.91
N GLY A 98 5.08 4.98 5.03
CA GLY A 98 4.91 5.87 3.89
C GLY A 98 6.02 5.75 2.85
N SER A 99 6.71 4.61 2.77
CA SER A 99 7.82 4.38 1.85
C SER A 99 7.61 3.13 0.98
N LEU A 100 7.86 3.26 -0.33
CA LEU A 100 7.89 2.14 -1.29
C LEU A 100 9.27 1.49 -1.41
N SER A 101 10.28 1.96 -0.66
CA SER A 101 11.67 1.49 -0.75
C SER A 101 11.79 -0.05 -0.76
N PRO A 102 11.10 -0.81 0.13
CA PRO A 102 11.19 -2.27 0.10
C PRO A 102 10.65 -2.90 -1.19
N LEU A 103 9.55 -2.37 -1.73
CA LEU A 103 8.98 -2.86 -2.98
C LEU A 103 9.85 -2.47 -4.18
N GLN A 104 10.43 -1.27 -4.18
CA GLN A 104 11.38 -0.81 -5.21
C GLN A 104 12.61 -1.70 -5.26
N TRP A 105 13.16 -2.07 -4.11
CA TRP A 105 14.26 -3.03 -4.05
C TRP A 105 13.87 -4.37 -4.68
N ILE A 106 12.72 -4.94 -4.31
CA ILE A 106 12.25 -6.22 -4.89
C ILE A 106 12.08 -6.12 -6.41
N ALA A 107 11.51 -5.02 -6.89
CA ALA A 107 11.31 -4.79 -8.31
C ALA A 107 12.65 -4.68 -9.06
N ASP A 108 13.61 -3.95 -8.51
CA ASP A 108 14.96 -3.79 -9.06
C ASP A 108 15.69 -5.14 -9.19
N GLN A 109 15.64 -5.99 -8.15
CA GLN A 109 16.22 -7.33 -8.20
C GLN A 109 15.58 -8.25 -9.26
N MET A 110 14.34 -7.96 -9.65
CA MET A 110 13.59 -8.71 -10.66
C MET A 110 13.71 -8.09 -12.06
N GLY A 111 14.38 -6.93 -12.21
CA GLY A 111 14.42 -6.18 -13.46
C GLY A 111 13.06 -5.57 -13.85
N CYS A 112 12.20 -5.29 -12.86
CA CYS A 112 10.86 -4.77 -13.04
C CYS A 112 10.76 -3.27 -12.72
N ASP A 113 9.93 -2.56 -13.47
CA ASP A 113 9.54 -1.19 -13.16
C ASP A 113 8.27 -1.15 -12.31
N ILE A 114 8.24 -0.30 -11.27
CA ILE A 114 7.03 -0.04 -10.49
C ILE A 114 6.24 1.09 -11.14
N THR A 115 5.02 0.77 -11.54
CA THR A 115 4.04 1.75 -12.01
C THR A 115 2.92 1.92 -10.99
N VAL A 116 2.67 3.15 -10.54
CA VAL A 116 1.53 3.47 -9.68
C VAL A 116 0.25 3.36 -10.52
N ARG A 117 -0.65 2.44 -10.16
CA ARG A 117 -1.98 2.35 -10.75
C ARG A 117 -2.82 3.54 -10.28
N HIS A 118 -3.01 4.54 -11.15
CA HIS A 118 -4.05 5.56 -10.92
C HIS A 118 -5.40 5.02 -11.42
N ALA A 119 -6.49 5.27 -10.70
CA ALA A 119 -7.84 5.00 -11.20
C ALA A 119 -8.09 5.72 -12.55
N LEU A 120 -7.54 6.92 -12.70
CA LEU A 120 -7.51 7.70 -13.94
C LEU A 120 -6.41 7.30 -14.94
N SER A 121 -5.50 6.36 -14.63
CA SER A 121 -4.37 6.05 -15.54
C SER A 121 -4.82 5.49 -16.89
N ALA A 122 -5.89 4.70 -16.90
CA ALA A 122 -6.50 4.21 -18.14
C ALA A 122 -7.13 5.35 -18.95
N GLU A 123 -7.84 6.26 -18.27
CA GLU A 123 -8.47 7.43 -18.89
C GLU A 123 -7.44 8.45 -19.40
N LEU A 124 -6.36 8.68 -18.65
CA LEU A 124 -5.24 9.54 -19.05
C LEU A 124 -4.45 8.94 -20.22
N ALA A 125 -4.26 7.62 -20.23
CA ALA A 125 -3.65 6.92 -21.36
C ALA A 125 -4.54 6.99 -22.62
N ALA A 126 -5.85 6.80 -22.46
CA ALA A 126 -6.83 6.95 -23.54
C ALA A 126 -6.90 8.39 -24.05
N ALA A 127 -6.92 9.39 -23.16
CA ALA A 127 -6.93 10.81 -23.51
C ALA A 127 -5.65 11.22 -24.23
N ARG A 128 -4.47 10.75 -23.79
CA ARG A 128 -3.19 10.98 -24.48
C ARG A 128 -3.16 10.33 -25.87
N ALA A 129 -3.73 9.15 -26.04
CA ALA A 129 -3.83 8.49 -27.33
C ALA A 129 -4.72 9.27 -28.32
N LEU A 130 -5.84 9.83 -27.83
CA LEU A 130 -6.73 10.67 -28.63
C LEU A 130 -6.07 12.00 -29.05
N ILE A 131 -5.35 12.66 -28.14
CA ILE A 131 -4.57 13.87 -28.46
C ILE A 131 -3.52 13.56 -29.53
N ALA A 132 -2.75 12.48 -29.36
CA ALA A 132 -1.74 12.06 -30.33
C ALA A 132 -2.33 11.67 -31.70
N GLU A 133 -3.59 11.21 -31.75
CA GLU A 133 -4.29 10.97 -33.02
C GLU A 133 -4.79 12.26 -33.67
N HIS A 134 -5.28 13.22 -32.89
CA HIS A 134 -5.64 14.56 -33.37
C HIS A 134 -4.44 15.36 -33.89
N GLU A 135 -3.30 15.28 -33.21
CA GLU A 135 -2.04 15.90 -33.65
C GLU A 135 -1.52 15.28 -34.95
N ARG A 136 -1.63 13.94 -35.10
CA ARG A 136 -1.30 13.24 -36.35
C ARG A 136 -2.24 13.57 -37.50
N ARG A 137 -3.51 13.89 -37.22
CA ARG A 137 -4.51 14.32 -38.21
C ARG A 137 -4.40 15.81 -38.60
N GLY A 138 -3.36 16.50 -38.16
CA GLY A 138 -3.04 17.87 -38.61
C GLY A 138 -3.66 18.99 -37.79
N GLY A 139 -4.18 18.70 -36.59
CA GLY A 139 -4.70 19.72 -35.67
C GLY A 139 -3.61 20.50 -34.95
N ARG A 140 -2.82 21.32 -35.66
CA ARG A 140 -2.18 22.49 -35.02
C ARG A 140 -3.26 23.57 -34.93
N LEU A 141 -3.75 23.84 -33.72
CA LEU A 141 -4.33 25.16 -33.46
C LEU A 141 -3.17 26.16 -33.59
N ALA A 142 -3.30 27.03 -34.60
CA ALA A 142 -2.50 28.23 -34.74
C ALA A 142 -2.65 29.14 -33.51
#